data_AF-A0A2T8HRJ7-F1
#
_entry.id   AF-A0A2T8HRJ7-F1
#
_cell.length_a   1.000
_cell.length_b   1.000
_cell.length_c   1.000
_cell.angle_alpha   90.00
_cell.angle_beta   90.00
_cell.angle_gamma   90.00
#
_symmetry.space_group_name_H-M   'P 1'
#
loop_
_entity.id
_entity.type
_entity.pdbx_description
1 polymer ?
#
loop_
_entity_poly.entity_id
_entity_poly.type
_entity_poly.pdbx_seq_one_letter_code
_entity_poly.pdbx_strand_id
1 'polypeptide(L)'
;MHGVASNDRLNARMGPGTDYAVIERFAHNARGLQMVTCVPFYTMAHFSAMTDAEVASLPPRWCLMRSADLSVAGWVSARYLVEDSAPSTPSQEAEIDPVSYAIDLVYALYEAADLAQVGGPNPLDPSQAAHYFHSGVVENIRRNPPQVDPLIGAQDFSGHIGAPFPDPQQPMLRGMITINVIITNFGRAHTAVFRLRADPGQPGAPIRIFRIEHDGWAFE
;
A
#
# COMPACT_ATOMS: atom_id res chain seq x y z
N MET A 1 18.37 2.44 9.54
CA MET A 1 18.86 3.79 9.13
C MET A 1 20.10 3.66 8.25
N HIS A 2 20.36 4.60 7.35
CA HIS A 2 21.53 4.63 6.47
C HIS A 2 22.07 6.06 6.26
N GLY A 3 23.23 6.21 5.62
CA GLY A 3 23.77 7.53 5.21
C GLY A 3 24.27 8.42 6.34
N VAL A 4 24.38 7.88 7.56
CA VAL A 4 24.99 8.52 8.73
C VAL A 4 26.39 7.92 8.88
N ALA A 5 27.41 8.72 9.17
CA ALA A 5 28.76 8.20 9.39
C ALA A 5 28.80 7.29 10.63
N SER A 6 29.73 6.34 10.67
CA SER A 6 29.84 5.37 11.78
C SER A 6 30.13 6.00 13.15
N ASN A 7 30.66 7.22 13.14
CA ASN A 7 30.93 8.06 14.31
C ASN A 7 29.90 9.18 14.52
N ASP A 8 28.79 9.17 13.78
CA ASP A 8 27.77 10.21 13.81
C ASP A 8 26.41 9.64 14.27
N ARG A 9 25.48 10.53 14.61
CA ARG A 9 24.13 10.19 15.07
C ARG A 9 23.09 10.97 14.30
N LEU A 10 21.98 10.32 13.96
CA LEU A 10 20.90 11.00 13.25
C LEU A 10 20.12 11.90 14.21
N ASN A 11 20.07 13.19 13.92
CA ASN A 11 19.28 14.15 14.68
C ASN A 11 17.79 13.87 14.55
N ALA A 12 17.12 13.68 15.69
CA ALA A 12 15.68 13.62 15.82
C ALA A 12 15.17 14.97 16.37
N ARG A 13 14.20 15.55 15.65
CA ARG A 13 13.76 16.94 15.84
C ARG A 13 12.35 17.01 16.40
N MET A 14 12.04 18.17 17.00
CA MET A 14 10.71 18.48 17.54
C MET A 14 9.62 18.45 16.45
N GLY A 15 9.97 18.83 15.22
CA GLY A 15 9.05 18.91 14.10
C GLY A 15 9.70 18.55 12.76
N PRO A 16 8.89 18.45 11.70
CA PRO A 16 9.32 18.01 10.38
C PRO A 16 10.06 19.14 9.64
N GLY A 17 11.39 19.19 9.78
CA GLY A 17 12.20 20.20 9.11
C GLY A 17 13.50 20.50 9.84
N THR A 18 14.45 21.10 9.13
CA THR A 18 15.73 21.53 9.73
C THR A 18 15.58 22.75 10.65
N ASP A 19 14.46 23.47 10.56
CA ASP A 19 14.17 24.67 11.36
C ASP A 19 13.74 24.33 12.80
N TYR A 20 13.32 23.08 13.03
CA TYR A 20 12.95 22.61 14.37
C TYR A 20 14.18 22.21 15.17
N ALA A 21 14.16 22.51 16.47
CA ALA A 21 15.23 22.11 17.39
C ALA A 21 15.45 20.59 17.38
N VAL A 22 16.71 20.18 17.52
CA VAL A 22 17.09 18.79 17.79
C VAL A 22 16.76 18.49 19.25
N ILE A 23 15.91 17.49 19.49
CA ILE A 23 15.50 17.06 20.83
C ILE A 23 16.15 15.75 21.24
N GLU A 24 16.50 14.92 20.25
CA GLU A 24 17.02 13.57 20.47
C GLU A 24 17.99 13.15 19.35
N ARG A 25 18.67 12.01 19.53
CA ARG A 25 19.55 11.44 18.49
C ARG A 25 19.50 9.92 18.41
N PHE A 26 19.21 9.39 17.23
CA PHE A 26 19.32 7.95 16.96
C PHE A 26 20.77 7.55 16.68
N ALA A 27 21.16 6.36 17.13
CA ALA A 27 22.49 5.81 16.85
C ALA A 27 22.68 5.53 15.36
N HIS A 28 23.94 5.52 14.92
CA HIS A 28 24.32 4.97 13.62
C HIS A 28 23.72 3.57 13.43
N ASN A 29 23.13 3.32 12.26
CA ASN A 29 22.45 2.06 11.93
C ASN A 29 21.40 1.59 12.94
N ALA A 30 20.72 2.52 13.64
CA ALA A 30 19.58 2.14 14.46
C ALA A 30 18.55 1.33 13.64
N ARG A 31 18.11 0.22 14.22
CA ARG A 31 17.16 -0.76 13.68
C ARG A 31 16.01 -0.98 14.65
N GLY A 32 14.96 -1.66 14.20
CA GLY A 32 13.77 -1.95 15.01
C GLY A 32 13.00 -0.68 15.38
N LEU A 33 13.08 0.34 14.52
CA LEU A 33 12.40 1.61 14.74
C LEU A 33 10.98 1.54 14.21
N GLN A 34 10.04 2.07 14.99
CA GLN A 34 8.66 2.21 14.56
C GLN A 34 8.49 3.56 13.84
N MET A 35 7.98 3.50 12.61
CA MET A 35 7.48 4.67 11.90
C MET A 35 6.06 4.97 12.38
N VAL A 36 5.84 6.14 12.96
CA VAL A 36 4.52 6.56 13.45
C VAL A 36 3.72 7.24 12.34
N THR A 37 4.36 8.18 11.62
CA THR A 37 3.77 8.89 10.48
C THR A 37 4.86 9.61 9.68
N CYS A 38 4.55 10.04 8.46
CA CYS A 38 5.42 10.88 7.64
C CYS A 38 4.65 12.08 7.07
N VAL A 39 5.37 13.18 6.87
CA VAL A 39 4.88 14.40 6.22
C VAL A 39 5.88 14.90 5.17
N PRO A 40 5.43 15.61 4.14
CA PRO A 40 4.03 15.86 3.79
C PRO A 40 3.32 14.56 3.40
N PHE A 41 2.04 14.47 3.75
CA PHE A 41 1.20 13.35 3.37
C PHE A 41 0.76 13.53 1.92
N TYR A 42 1.00 12.50 1.11
CA TYR A 42 0.47 12.39 -0.25
C TYR A 42 -0.27 11.06 -0.34
N THR A 43 -1.48 11.08 -0.88
CA THR A 43 -2.16 9.83 -1.23
C THR A 43 -1.43 9.15 -2.38
N MET A 44 -1.55 7.84 -2.49
CA MET A 44 -0.92 7.11 -3.60
C MET A 44 -1.46 7.62 -4.95
N ALA A 45 -2.77 7.87 -5.03
CA ALA A 45 -3.41 8.41 -6.24
C ALA A 45 -2.83 9.78 -6.65
N HIS A 46 -2.61 10.67 -5.68
CA HIS A 46 -2.02 11.97 -5.95
C HIS A 46 -0.56 11.85 -6.38
N PHE A 47 0.23 11.00 -5.71
CA PHE A 47 1.63 10.77 -6.06
C PHE A 47 1.78 10.12 -7.44
N SER A 48 0.92 9.15 -7.77
CA SER A 48 0.98 8.40 -9.05
C SER A 48 0.53 9.22 -10.26
N ALA A 49 -0.25 10.28 -10.03
CA ALA A 49 -0.66 11.21 -11.07
C ALA A 49 0.39 12.29 -11.37
N MET A 50 1.44 12.42 -10.55
CA MET A 50 2.51 13.39 -10.75
C MET A 50 3.46 12.94 -11.85
N THR A 51 3.95 13.91 -12.61
CA THR A 51 5.10 13.74 -13.51
C THR A 51 6.40 13.59 -12.71
N ASP A 52 7.44 13.03 -13.33
CA ASP A 52 8.77 12.93 -12.72
C ASP A 52 9.31 14.28 -12.23
N ALA A 53 9.00 15.37 -12.96
CA ALA A 53 9.39 16.73 -12.58
C ALA A 53 8.67 17.21 -11.31
N GLU A 54 7.38 16.89 -11.17
CA GLU A 54 6.59 17.20 -9.98
C GLU A 54 7.07 16.37 -8.79
N VAL A 55 7.33 15.08 -8.99
CA VAL A 55 7.93 14.19 -7.96
C VAL A 55 9.28 14.72 -7.48
N ALA A 56 10.14 15.14 -8.41
CA ALA A 56 11.45 15.72 -8.07
C ALA A 56 11.36 17.06 -7.33
N SER A 57 10.25 17.78 -7.49
CA SER A 57 10.00 19.07 -6.82
C SER A 57 9.39 18.95 -5.43
N LEU A 58 9.03 17.73 -5.00
CA LEU A 58 8.37 17.53 -3.72
C LEU A 58 9.24 17.99 -2.55
N PRO A 59 8.65 18.66 -1.55
CA PRO A 59 9.36 19.01 -0.32
C PRO A 59 9.92 17.76 0.36
N PRO A 60 11.06 17.88 1.07
CA PRO A 60 11.68 16.74 1.74
C PRO A 60 10.71 16.01 2.67
N ARG A 61 10.65 14.68 2.56
CA ARG A 61 9.84 13.85 3.45
C ARG A 61 10.51 13.71 4.83
N TRP A 62 9.73 13.90 5.88
CA TRP A 62 10.11 13.74 7.28
C TRP A 62 9.19 12.74 7.95
N CYS A 63 9.76 11.85 8.78
CA CYS A 63 8.99 10.83 9.46
C CYS A 63 9.21 10.91 10.97
N LEU A 64 8.12 10.80 11.73
CA LEU A 64 8.16 10.64 13.17
C LEU A 64 8.53 9.19 13.48
N MET A 65 9.75 9.00 13.98
CA MET A 65 10.29 7.69 14.33
C MET A 65 10.36 7.54 15.84
N ARG A 66 10.20 6.30 16.31
CA ARG A 66 10.31 5.95 17.72
C ARG A 66 11.07 4.64 17.88
N SER A 67 11.92 4.54 18.92
CA SER A 67 12.58 3.29 19.28
C SER A 67 11.59 2.28 19.88
N ALA A 68 11.88 0.99 19.76
CA ALA A 68 11.01 -0.07 20.27
C ALA A 68 10.78 0.01 21.80
N ASP A 69 11.79 0.46 22.54
CA ASP A 69 11.75 0.67 24.00
C ASP A 69 11.12 2.02 24.39
N LEU A 70 10.65 2.80 23.42
CA LEU A 70 10.04 4.13 23.59
C LEU A 70 10.96 5.20 24.19
N SER A 71 12.26 4.91 24.36
CA SER A 71 13.21 5.83 24.99
C SER A 71 13.59 7.03 24.10
N VAL A 72 13.44 6.88 22.78
CA VAL A 72 13.79 7.91 21.80
C VAL A 72 12.67 8.09 20.80
N ALA A 73 12.22 9.33 20.60
CA ALA A 73 11.25 9.69 19.57
C ALA A 73 11.54 11.06 18.96
N GLY A 74 11.27 11.22 17.67
CA GLY A 74 11.31 12.53 17.02
C GLY A 74 11.31 12.45 15.50
N TRP A 75 11.19 13.61 14.87
CA TRP A 75 11.15 13.74 13.42
C TRP A 75 12.56 13.62 12.82
N VAL A 76 12.71 12.74 11.85
CA VAL A 76 13.95 12.56 11.09
C VAL A 76 13.68 12.66 9.60
N SER A 77 14.67 13.07 8.83
CA SER A 77 14.54 13.11 7.37
C SER A 77 14.47 11.68 6.83
N ALA A 78 13.46 11.41 6.01
CA ALA A 78 13.22 10.08 5.44
C ALA A 78 14.38 9.59 4.56
N ARG A 79 15.21 10.50 4.04
CA ARG A 79 16.42 10.16 3.27
C ARG A 79 17.45 9.35 4.04
N TYR A 80 17.36 9.28 5.37
CA TYR A 80 18.23 8.46 6.22
C TYR A 80 17.55 7.17 6.69
N LEU A 81 16.29 6.97 6.32
CA LEU A 81 15.52 5.79 6.69
C LEU A 81 15.65 4.74 5.60
N VAL A 82 15.76 3.50 6.05
CA VAL A 82 15.60 2.29 5.24
C VAL A 82 14.77 1.38 6.10
N GLU A 83 13.77 0.74 5.51
CA GLU A 83 13.05 -0.32 6.18
C GLU A 83 14.03 -1.44 6.54
N ASP A 84 13.82 -2.08 7.69
CA ASP A 84 14.59 -3.26 8.03
C ASP A 84 14.14 -4.40 7.11
N SER A 85 14.76 -4.52 5.95
CA SER A 85 14.61 -5.69 5.09
C SER A 85 15.29 -6.88 5.79
N ALA A 86 14.58 -7.99 5.92
CA ALA A 86 15.25 -9.28 6.10
C ALA A 86 16.30 -9.46 4.98
N PRO A 87 17.45 -10.11 5.24
CA PRO A 87 18.54 -10.13 4.28
C PRO A 87 18.10 -10.76 2.96
N SER A 88 17.90 -9.93 1.94
CA SER A 88 17.83 -10.31 0.54
C SER A 88 19.19 -10.03 -0.09
N THR A 89 19.83 -11.08 -0.58
CA THR A 89 21.08 -11.06 -1.33
C THR A 89 20.95 -10.11 -2.54
N PRO A 90 21.97 -9.29 -2.87
CA PRO A 90 21.83 -8.33 -3.95
C PRO A 90 21.92 -9.04 -5.32
N SER A 91 20.96 -8.78 -6.20
CA SER A 91 21.11 -8.96 -7.66
C SER A 91 20.22 -7.97 -8.42
N GLN A 92 20.89 -7.31 -9.36
CA GLN A 92 20.49 -6.40 -10.44
C GLN A 92 19.01 -6.31 -10.85
N GLU A 93 18.59 -5.06 -11.11
CA GLU A 93 17.26 -4.60 -11.56
C GLU A 93 16.17 -4.91 -10.52
N ALA A 94 15.65 -3.87 -9.85
CA ALA A 94 14.58 -4.05 -8.88
C ALA A 94 13.28 -4.45 -9.60
N GLU A 95 13.19 -5.72 -9.97
CA GLU A 95 11.95 -6.42 -10.22
C GLU A 95 11.11 -6.23 -8.96
N ILE A 96 10.11 -5.35 -9.05
CA ILE A 96 9.18 -5.09 -7.94
C ILE A 96 8.64 -6.45 -7.53
N ASP A 97 8.85 -6.85 -6.27
CA ASP A 97 8.32 -8.11 -5.75
C ASP A 97 6.81 -8.18 -6.10
N PRO A 98 6.40 -9.11 -6.98
CA PRO A 98 5.03 -9.16 -7.48
C PRO A 98 3.99 -9.27 -6.37
N VAL A 99 4.36 -9.93 -5.26
CA VAL A 99 3.48 -10.10 -4.10
C VAL A 99 3.33 -8.78 -3.34
N SER A 100 4.42 -8.07 -3.08
CA SER A 100 4.37 -6.74 -2.47
C SER A 100 3.57 -5.75 -3.32
N TYR A 101 3.78 -5.74 -4.64
CA TYR A 101 2.98 -4.93 -5.56
C TYR A 101 1.48 -5.26 -5.48
N ALA A 102 1.14 -6.55 -5.39
CA ALA A 102 -0.25 -6.99 -5.28
C ALA A 102 -0.91 -6.55 -3.96
N ILE A 103 -0.18 -6.56 -2.85
CA ILE A 103 -0.64 -6.03 -1.56
C ILE A 103 -0.95 -4.54 -1.70
N ASP A 104 -0.02 -3.76 -2.26
CA ASP A 104 -0.19 -2.32 -2.47
C ASP A 104 -1.36 -2.01 -3.40
N LEU A 105 -1.58 -2.82 -4.43
CA LEU A 105 -2.72 -2.67 -5.34
C LEU A 105 -4.05 -2.88 -4.62
N VAL A 106 -4.15 -3.90 -3.76
CA VAL A 106 -5.38 -4.16 -2.97
C VAL A 106 -5.59 -3.06 -1.92
N TYR A 107 -4.52 -2.56 -1.29
CA TYR A 107 -4.61 -1.40 -0.41
C TYR A 107 -5.17 -0.17 -1.15
N ALA A 108 -4.60 0.16 -2.30
CA ALA A 108 -5.01 1.31 -3.10
C ALA A 108 -6.46 1.20 -3.59
N LEU A 109 -6.95 -0.02 -3.83
CA LEU A 109 -8.34 -0.29 -4.20
C LEU A 109 -9.30 0.06 -3.05
N TYR A 110 -9.02 -0.39 -1.82
CA TYR A 110 -9.85 -0.05 -0.66
C TYR A 110 -9.77 1.45 -0.32
N GLU A 111 -8.58 2.07 -0.40
CA GLU A 111 -8.44 3.51 -0.19
C GLU A 111 -9.28 4.31 -1.20
N ALA A 112 -9.27 3.92 -2.48
CA ALA A 112 -10.09 4.55 -3.50
C ALA A 112 -11.59 4.36 -3.24
N ALA A 113 -12.01 3.19 -2.74
CA ALA A 113 -13.39 2.93 -2.39
C ALA A 113 -13.87 3.80 -1.22
N ASP A 114 -13.04 3.97 -0.18
CA ASP A 114 -13.32 4.88 0.93
C ASP A 114 -13.42 6.34 0.47
N LEU A 115 -12.51 6.77 -0.41
CA LEU A 115 -12.55 8.11 -0.99
C LEU A 115 -13.80 8.34 -1.86
N ALA A 116 -14.26 7.32 -2.57
CA ALA A 116 -15.47 7.41 -3.38
C ALA A 116 -16.73 7.74 -2.54
N GLN A 117 -16.78 7.26 -1.29
CA GLN A 117 -17.90 7.57 -0.37
C GLN A 117 -17.99 9.07 -0.03
N VAL A 118 -16.87 9.80 -0.12
CA VAL A 118 -16.81 11.25 0.12
C VAL A 118 -16.70 12.06 -1.17
N GLY A 119 -16.99 11.47 -2.33
CA GLY A 119 -17.04 12.13 -3.63
C GLY A 119 -15.78 11.99 -4.49
N GLY A 120 -14.85 11.11 -4.13
CA GLY A 120 -13.71 10.72 -4.97
C GLY A 120 -14.11 9.82 -6.16
N PRO A 121 -13.15 9.50 -7.05
CA PRO A 121 -13.38 8.57 -8.16
C PRO A 121 -13.71 7.17 -7.64
N ASN A 122 -14.80 6.57 -8.14
CA ASN A 122 -15.18 5.22 -7.75
C ASN A 122 -14.29 4.18 -8.48
N PRO A 123 -13.56 3.30 -7.77
CA PRO A 123 -12.68 2.32 -8.41
C PRO A 123 -13.43 1.22 -9.18
N LEU A 124 -14.76 1.11 -9.01
CA LEU A 124 -15.63 0.21 -9.77
C LEU A 124 -16.29 0.92 -10.98
N ASP A 125 -16.06 2.21 -11.19
CA ASP A 125 -16.46 2.86 -12.45
C ASP A 125 -15.59 2.33 -13.60
N PRO A 126 -16.16 1.88 -14.74
CA PRO A 126 -15.37 1.40 -15.88
C PRO A 126 -14.26 2.33 -16.37
N SER A 127 -14.38 3.65 -16.14
CA SER A 127 -13.34 4.63 -16.48
C SER A 127 -12.14 4.61 -15.53
N GLN A 128 -12.30 4.10 -14.31
CA GLN A 128 -11.26 4.02 -13.27
C GLN A 128 -10.81 2.57 -13.04
N ALA A 129 -11.67 1.59 -13.31
CA ALA A 129 -11.46 0.19 -12.94
C ALA A 129 -10.21 -0.43 -13.55
N ALA A 130 -9.73 0.04 -14.72
CA ALA A 130 -8.51 -0.46 -15.34
C ALA A 130 -7.23 -0.24 -14.52
N HIS A 131 -7.25 0.69 -13.54
CA HIS A 131 -6.15 0.88 -12.60
C HIS A 131 -5.95 -0.31 -11.66
N TYR A 132 -7.03 -1.03 -11.34
CA TYR A 132 -7.05 -2.09 -10.33
C TYR A 132 -7.33 -3.48 -10.92
N PHE A 133 -8.23 -3.52 -11.90
CA PHE A 133 -8.82 -4.73 -12.42
C PHE A 133 -8.29 -5.12 -13.80
N HIS A 134 -8.32 -6.42 -14.08
CA HIS A 134 -7.99 -6.98 -15.37
C HIS A 134 -9.03 -6.51 -16.39
N SER A 135 -8.59 -6.30 -17.62
CA SER A 135 -9.41 -5.89 -18.77
C SER A 135 -10.71 -6.70 -18.90
N GLY A 136 -10.68 -8.01 -18.67
CA GLY A 136 -11.89 -8.86 -18.65
C GLY A 136 -12.91 -8.47 -17.59
N VAL A 137 -12.45 -8.17 -16.37
CA VAL A 137 -13.30 -7.72 -15.26
C VAL A 137 -13.89 -6.34 -15.57
N VAL A 138 -13.09 -5.41 -16.11
CA VAL A 138 -13.55 -4.07 -16.51
C VAL A 138 -14.67 -4.15 -17.55
N GLU A 139 -14.52 -5.05 -18.53
CA GLU A 139 -15.58 -5.33 -19.51
C GLU A 139 -16.81 -5.99 -18.89
N ASN A 140 -16.65 -6.77 -17.82
CA ASN A 140 -17.78 -7.34 -17.09
C ASN A 140 -18.51 -6.26 -16.29
N ILE A 141 -17.81 -5.41 -15.55
CA ILE A 141 -18.37 -4.25 -14.82
C ILE A 141 -19.22 -3.40 -15.78
N ARG A 142 -18.71 -3.10 -16.98
CA ARG A 142 -19.42 -2.29 -17.97
C ARG A 142 -20.73 -2.95 -18.44
N ARG A 143 -20.72 -4.27 -18.61
CA ARG A 143 -21.88 -5.03 -19.14
C ARG A 143 -22.88 -5.39 -18.05
N ASN A 144 -22.39 -5.73 -16.87
CA ASN A 144 -23.15 -6.21 -15.73
C ASN A 144 -22.65 -5.50 -14.46
N PRO A 145 -23.07 -4.24 -14.22
CA PRO A 145 -22.66 -3.51 -13.03
C PRO A 145 -23.00 -4.30 -11.76
N PRO A 146 -22.05 -4.42 -10.81
CA PRO A 146 -22.24 -5.21 -9.61
C PRO A 146 -23.43 -4.67 -8.78
N GLN A 147 -24.33 -5.57 -8.39
CA GLN A 147 -25.48 -5.25 -7.53
C GLN A 147 -25.15 -5.34 -6.04
N VAL A 148 -24.08 -6.06 -5.72
CA VAL A 148 -23.49 -6.25 -4.39
C VAL A 148 -22.09 -5.70 -4.48
N ASP A 149 -21.63 -4.96 -3.47
CA ASP A 149 -20.28 -4.42 -3.50
C ASP A 149 -19.25 -5.57 -3.45
N PRO A 150 -18.43 -5.73 -4.51
CA PRO A 150 -17.48 -6.83 -4.64
C PRO A 150 -16.24 -6.67 -3.76
N LEU A 151 -16.05 -5.53 -3.08
CA LEU A 151 -14.92 -5.33 -2.16
C LEU A 151 -15.27 -5.81 -0.76
N ILE A 152 -16.53 -5.70 -0.35
CA ILE A 152 -17.00 -6.09 0.99
C ILE A 152 -17.77 -7.42 0.98
N GLY A 153 -18.33 -7.83 -0.15
CA GLY A 153 -19.12 -9.05 -0.24
C GLY A 153 -20.59 -8.88 0.15
N ALA A 154 -21.09 -7.65 0.28
CA ALA A 154 -22.39 -7.33 0.88
C ALA A 154 -23.04 -6.08 0.26
N GLN A 155 -24.35 -5.90 0.49
CA GLN A 155 -25.07 -4.67 0.10
C GLN A 155 -24.86 -3.53 1.11
N ASP A 156 -24.86 -3.88 2.40
CA ASP A 156 -24.65 -2.94 3.50
C ASP A 156 -23.38 -3.33 4.28
N PHE A 157 -22.69 -2.31 4.79
CA PHE A 157 -21.47 -2.47 5.57
C PHE A 157 -21.50 -1.68 6.87
N SER A 158 -21.23 -2.37 7.97
CA SER A 158 -20.92 -1.76 9.26
C SER A 158 -19.86 -2.58 9.96
N GLY A 159 -18.62 -2.13 9.89
CA GLY A 159 -17.52 -2.76 10.61
C GLY A 159 -16.16 -2.28 10.13
N HIS A 160 -15.22 -3.19 9.97
CA HIS A 160 -13.84 -2.87 9.61
C HIS A 160 -13.28 -3.81 8.55
N ILE A 161 -12.42 -3.25 7.72
CA ILE A 161 -11.65 -3.96 6.70
C ILE A 161 -10.22 -4.03 7.23
N GLY A 162 -9.68 -5.24 7.32
CA GLY A 162 -8.30 -5.47 7.76
C GLY A 162 -7.28 -5.10 6.69
N ALA A 163 -6.02 -5.05 7.09
CA ALA A 163 -4.90 -4.94 6.15
C ALA A 163 -4.87 -6.14 5.19
N PRO A 164 -4.67 -5.96 3.86
CA PRO A 164 -4.36 -7.06 2.97
C PRO A 164 -3.03 -7.72 3.36
N PHE A 165 -3.02 -9.04 3.27
CA PHE A 165 -1.86 -9.87 3.51
C PHE A 165 -1.81 -11.00 2.47
N PRO A 166 -0.62 -11.48 2.10
CA PRO A 166 -0.52 -12.52 1.10
C PRO A 166 -0.97 -13.87 1.67
N ASP A 167 -1.42 -14.80 0.81
CA ASP A 167 -1.75 -16.15 1.27
C ASP A 167 -0.55 -16.78 2.02
N PRO A 168 -0.74 -17.29 3.25
CA PRO A 168 0.37 -17.70 4.10
C PRO A 168 1.06 -18.99 3.65
N GLN A 169 0.40 -19.78 2.79
CA GLN A 169 0.95 -21.06 2.32
C GLN A 169 1.50 -20.92 0.91
N GLN A 170 0.77 -20.21 0.05
CA GLN A 170 1.05 -20.11 -1.36
C GLN A 170 0.68 -18.72 -1.90
N PRO A 171 1.47 -17.69 -1.55
CA PRO A 171 1.21 -16.31 -1.93
C PRO A 171 1.25 -16.12 -3.45
N MET A 172 2.06 -16.92 -4.16
CA MET A 172 2.11 -16.95 -5.62
C MET A 172 2.25 -18.39 -6.13
N LEU A 173 1.44 -18.77 -7.11
CA LEU A 173 1.53 -20.04 -7.82
C LEU A 173 1.37 -19.80 -9.33
N ARG A 174 2.39 -20.17 -10.12
CA ARG A 174 2.35 -20.07 -11.60
C ARG A 174 1.96 -18.68 -12.11
N GLY A 175 2.50 -17.62 -11.50
CA GLY A 175 2.23 -16.22 -11.87
C GLY A 175 0.88 -15.67 -11.42
N MET A 176 0.07 -16.47 -10.73
CA MET A 176 -1.12 -16.01 -10.02
C MET A 176 -0.75 -15.71 -8.57
N ILE A 177 -1.12 -14.52 -8.10
CA ILE A 177 -0.88 -14.03 -6.74
C ILE A 177 -2.20 -14.04 -5.97
N THR A 178 -2.16 -14.44 -4.70
CA THR A 178 -3.33 -14.54 -3.82
C THR A 178 -3.15 -13.63 -2.62
N ILE A 179 -4.03 -12.64 -2.48
CA ILE A 179 -4.06 -11.69 -1.37
C ILE A 179 -5.37 -11.87 -0.61
N ASN A 180 -5.27 -11.97 0.72
CA ASN A 180 -6.40 -12.16 1.62
C ASN A 180 -6.66 -10.86 2.38
N VAL A 181 -7.94 -10.57 2.62
CA VAL A 181 -8.40 -9.44 3.43
C VAL A 181 -9.45 -9.95 4.41
N ILE A 182 -9.23 -9.75 5.70
CA ILE A 182 -10.23 -10.07 6.72
C ILE A 182 -11.21 -8.90 6.80
N ILE A 183 -12.50 -9.19 6.59
CA ILE A 183 -13.58 -8.20 6.67
C ILE A 183 -14.45 -8.60 7.84
N THR A 184 -14.71 -7.65 8.75
CA THR A 184 -15.74 -7.82 9.78
C THR A 184 -16.94 -6.96 9.44
N ASN A 185 -18.07 -7.59 9.13
CA ASN A 185 -19.32 -6.91 8.84
C ASN A 185 -20.40 -7.32 9.85
N PHE A 186 -21.05 -6.36 10.52
CA PHE A 186 -22.02 -6.60 11.59
C PHE A 186 -21.51 -7.60 12.66
N GLY A 187 -20.22 -7.50 12.99
CA GLY A 187 -19.55 -8.36 13.98
C GLY A 187 -19.21 -9.78 13.49
N ARG A 188 -19.50 -10.13 12.22
CA ARG A 188 -19.12 -11.40 11.61
C ARG A 188 -17.90 -11.20 10.72
N ALA A 189 -16.86 -11.98 10.97
CA ALA A 189 -15.65 -11.96 10.15
C ALA A 189 -15.74 -12.97 9.01
N HIS A 190 -15.38 -12.56 7.80
CA HIS A 190 -15.12 -13.41 6.65
C HIS A 190 -13.85 -12.96 5.93
N THR A 191 -13.36 -13.76 5.00
CA THR A 191 -12.17 -13.41 4.19
C THR A 191 -12.59 -13.13 2.77
N ALA A 192 -12.16 -11.98 2.22
CA ALA A 192 -12.13 -11.75 0.79
C ALA A 192 -10.79 -12.25 0.23
N VAL A 193 -10.84 -13.03 -0.85
CA VAL A 193 -9.65 -13.56 -1.52
C VAL A 193 -9.52 -12.91 -2.89
N PHE A 194 -8.49 -12.11 -3.06
CA PHE A 194 -8.14 -11.44 -4.30
C PHE A 194 -7.17 -12.31 -5.09
N ARG A 195 -7.49 -12.58 -6.35
CA ARG A 195 -6.58 -13.24 -7.30
C ARG A 195 -6.09 -12.23 -8.32
N LEU A 196 -4.77 -12.14 -8.44
CA LEU A 196 -4.10 -11.22 -9.33
C LEU A 196 -3.18 -11.96 -10.29
N ARG A 197 -2.99 -11.41 -11.48
CA ARG A 197 -2.01 -11.87 -12.48
C ARG A 197 -1.70 -10.77 -13.47
N ALA A 198 -0.66 -10.95 -14.28
CA ALA A 198 -0.38 -10.07 -15.42
C ALA A 198 -1.57 -10.04 -16.41
N ASP A 199 -1.96 -8.84 -16.84
CA ASP A 199 -3.01 -8.61 -17.83
C ASP A 199 -2.41 -8.24 -19.20
N PRO A 200 -2.21 -9.20 -20.11
CA PRO A 200 -1.65 -8.92 -21.44
C PRO A 200 -2.58 -8.06 -22.32
N GLY A 201 -3.83 -7.83 -21.92
CA GLY A 201 -4.75 -6.92 -22.58
C GLY A 201 -4.45 -5.43 -22.31
N GLN A 202 -3.56 -5.13 -21.37
CA GLN A 202 -3.13 -3.76 -21.04
C GLN A 202 -1.66 -3.53 -21.44
N PRO A 203 -1.28 -2.29 -21.83
CA PRO A 203 0.10 -1.94 -22.13
C PRO A 203 1.05 -2.27 -20.98
N GLY A 204 2.14 -2.99 -21.27
CA GLY A 204 3.12 -3.42 -20.26
C GLY A 204 2.71 -4.65 -19.44
N ALA A 205 1.56 -5.27 -19.73
CA ALA A 205 1.05 -6.45 -19.04
C ALA A 205 1.06 -6.35 -17.50
N PRO A 206 0.50 -5.27 -16.91
CA PRO A 206 0.60 -5.04 -15.47
C PRO A 206 -0.15 -6.09 -14.67
N ILE A 207 0.25 -6.31 -13.42
CA ILE A 207 -0.49 -7.17 -12.49
C ILE A 207 -1.80 -6.48 -12.12
N ARG A 208 -2.91 -7.21 -12.27
CA ARG A 208 -4.27 -6.74 -12.01
C ARG A 208 -5.12 -7.81 -11.35
N ILE A 209 -6.13 -7.36 -10.60
CA ILE A 209 -7.13 -8.22 -9.97
C ILE A 209 -8.05 -8.77 -11.07
N PHE A 210 -8.08 -10.09 -11.21
CA PHE A 210 -9.00 -10.75 -12.16
C PHE A 210 -10.15 -11.48 -11.47
N ARG A 211 -10.09 -11.64 -10.15
CA ARG A 211 -11.14 -12.29 -9.35
C ARG A 211 -11.11 -11.82 -7.90
N ILE A 212 -12.28 -11.64 -7.30
CA ILE A 212 -12.48 -11.49 -5.85
C ILE A 212 -13.45 -12.58 -5.40
N GLU A 213 -13.08 -13.36 -4.39
CA GLU A 213 -13.91 -14.43 -3.83
C GLU A 213 -14.36 -14.03 -2.42
N HIS A 214 -15.64 -14.27 -2.14
CA HIS A 214 -16.25 -14.18 -0.80
C HIS A 214 -16.94 -15.51 -0.48
N ASP A 215 -17.51 -15.62 0.72
CA ASP A 215 -18.24 -16.81 1.15
C ASP A 215 -19.42 -17.12 0.21
N GLY A 216 -19.23 -18.10 -0.67
CA GLY A 216 -20.26 -18.63 -1.57
C GLY A 216 -20.43 -17.89 -2.90
N TRP A 217 -19.64 -16.86 -3.19
CA TRP A 217 -19.71 -16.16 -4.48
C TRP A 217 -18.37 -15.55 -4.91
N ALA A 218 -18.23 -15.27 -6.21
CA ALA A 218 -17.06 -14.63 -6.76
C ALA A 218 -17.43 -13.55 -7.79
N PHE A 219 -16.60 -12.54 -7.86
CA PHE A 219 -16.63 -11.44 -8.81
C PHE A 219 -15.45 -11.58 -9.76
N GLU A 220 -15.70 -11.53 -11.08
CA GLU A 220 -14.74 -11.78 -12.18
C GLU A 220 -15.03 -10.90 -13.39
#